data_AF-A0A948B5E3-F1
#
_entry.id   AF-A0A948B5E3-F1
#
_cell.length_a   1.000
_cell.length_b   1.000
_cell.length_c   1.000
_cell.angle_alpha   90.00
_cell.angle_beta   90.00
_cell.angle_gamma   90.00
#
_symmetry.space_group_name_H-M   'P 1'
#
loop_
_entity.id
_entity.type
_entity.pdbx_description
1 polymer ?
#
loop_
_entity_poly.entity_id
_entity_poly.type
_entity_poly.pdbx_seq_one_letter_code
_entity_poly.pdbx_strand_id
1 'polypeptide(L)'
;MSPSAGPDILNFFEKRWRGAGVTIDPRTVNKNKPWPNALARTWRALGRATGRIPGGGRLARALTRAWLAYRSDVPVIVISGSSGKTTTCLLLQSLLAERFEVFGTRDNDNLDCHQHRHVLRLGFRRRRRQALVLEAGIQSTLNSARWNAAVVSDVLILTTIGHTHLQWLRDREGVFEQKRALLGGLKAGGTLLVNADDAFLRTLRGDTRAVTFGVEEEADFRAAGLEADALGVRFDMVRGGRVLARIECGLLGRHYVYPLLAAAACALLLELDADAIRQGLGQFCPAPSRVSVRREHGWTILDDTYSSNPEAAWAALEAMYLLEGRKIAVLGSMLELGERGPELHRDLGRRLARAFPDLHRLFGYAPLSEFILQGAVEAGFPRERTFQTDSKFELLSRLDDVLQAGDVVLVKGSNELALGDVVRRLGSPWFITPLDAMPSPRAVGAVGAYRIRDRRHAGIDLPAEPGTPVRAMADGTIEYAGRDGPYGRVIRIRHFTNTVSVYAHLDAILCRRGPVVMGQVIGRSGRTGIPTGLGDYDYPHLHVELRVNGVPQDPSTYWD
;
A
#
# COMPACT_ATOMS: atom_id res chain seq x y z
N MET A 1 31.90 -33.69 13.60
CA MET A 1 32.55 -33.77 12.26
C MET A 1 31.87 -32.78 11.34
N SER A 2 32.56 -31.74 10.89
CA SER A 2 32.01 -30.75 9.95
C SER A 2 31.80 -31.38 8.56
N PRO A 3 30.64 -31.25 7.89
CA PRO A 3 30.52 -31.70 6.52
C PRO A 3 31.28 -30.72 5.61
N SER A 4 32.30 -31.23 4.93
CA SER A 4 33.08 -30.53 3.90
C SER A 4 32.24 -30.31 2.64
N ALA A 5 31.37 -29.30 2.63
CA ALA A 5 30.60 -28.88 1.44
C ALA A 5 31.42 -27.99 0.47
N GLY A 6 32.70 -28.29 0.27
CA GLY A 6 33.64 -27.45 -0.47
C GLY A 6 33.66 -27.66 -2.00
N PRO A 7 33.75 -28.90 -2.52
CA PRO A 7 34.00 -29.12 -3.96
C PRO A 7 32.76 -29.07 -4.86
N ASP A 8 31.64 -29.69 -4.44
CA ASP A 8 30.46 -29.87 -5.32
C ASP A 8 29.67 -28.59 -5.57
N ILE A 9 29.63 -27.70 -4.58
CA ILE A 9 28.99 -26.39 -4.70
C ILE A 9 29.80 -25.49 -5.67
N LEU A 10 31.13 -25.51 -5.60
CA LEU A 10 31.98 -24.75 -6.53
C LEU A 10 31.78 -25.19 -7.99
N ASN A 11 31.70 -26.50 -8.21
CA ASN A 11 31.43 -27.07 -9.55
C ASN A 11 30.02 -26.72 -10.06
N PHE A 12 29.02 -26.70 -9.17
CA PHE A 12 27.66 -26.27 -9.50
C PHE A 12 27.62 -24.79 -9.92
N PHE A 13 28.38 -23.92 -9.25
CA PHE A 13 28.44 -22.49 -9.56
C PHE A 13 29.26 -22.17 -10.82
N GLU A 14 30.41 -22.81 -11.03
CA GLU A 14 31.21 -22.63 -12.26
C GLU A 14 30.45 -23.03 -13.52
N LYS A 15 29.74 -24.18 -13.49
CA LYS A 15 28.90 -24.61 -14.62
C LYS A 15 27.77 -23.63 -14.92
N ARG A 16 27.14 -23.06 -13.89
CA ARG A 16 25.97 -22.17 -14.05
C ARG A 16 26.35 -20.72 -14.38
N TRP A 17 27.54 -20.27 -13.98
CA TRP A 17 28.09 -18.94 -14.33
C TRP A 17 28.56 -18.85 -15.78
N ARG A 18 29.24 -19.90 -16.29
CA ARG A 18 29.58 -19.96 -17.73
C ARG A 18 28.34 -19.95 -18.62
N GLY A 19 27.26 -20.63 -18.21
CA GLY A 19 25.99 -20.62 -18.93
C GLY A 19 25.19 -19.30 -18.89
N ALA A 20 25.59 -18.32 -18.06
CA ALA A 20 24.90 -17.05 -17.90
C ALA A 20 25.65 -15.85 -18.53
N GLY A 21 26.76 -16.09 -19.23
CA GLY A 21 27.54 -15.03 -19.89
C GLY A 21 28.31 -14.10 -18.94
N VAL A 22 28.48 -14.49 -17.68
CA VAL A 22 29.20 -13.71 -16.66
C VAL A 22 30.59 -14.31 -16.44
N THR A 23 31.63 -13.62 -16.89
CA THR A 23 33.02 -13.99 -16.62
C THR A 23 33.43 -13.41 -15.28
N ILE A 24 33.69 -14.28 -14.29
CA ILE A 24 34.20 -13.83 -12.99
C ILE A 24 35.72 -13.85 -13.06
N ASP A 25 36.34 -12.69 -12.79
CA ASP A 25 37.79 -12.59 -12.69
C ASP A 25 38.27 -13.49 -11.54
N PRO A 26 39.02 -14.57 -11.83
CA PRO A 26 39.53 -15.50 -10.83
C PRO A 26 40.38 -14.82 -9.76
N ARG A 27 40.94 -13.63 -10.03
CA ARG A 27 41.73 -12.84 -9.09
C ARG A 27 40.90 -12.24 -7.95
N THR A 28 39.58 -12.12 -8.13
CA THR A 28 38.66 -11.60 -7.09
C THR A 28 38.25 -12.68 -6.06
N VAL A 29 38.37 -13.95 -6.42
CA VAL A 29 38.05 -15.11 -5.57
C VAL A 29 39.34 -15.65 -4.96
N ASN A 30 39.71 -15.12 -3.78
CA ASN A 30 40.85 -15.66 -3.03
C ASN A 30 40.47 -17.04 -2.44
N LYS A 31 41.06 -18.10 -3.02
CA LYS A 31 40.87 -19.52 -2.65
C LYS A 31 41.28 -19.85 -1.21
N ASN A 32 42.04 -18.99 -0.55
CA ASN A 32 42.54 -19.19 0.83
C ASN A 32 41.69 -18.50 1.91
N LYS A 33 40.55 -17.90 1.56
CA LYS A 33 39.60 -17.37 2.55
C LYS A 33 38.36 -18.27 2.63
N PRO A 34 37.76 -18.44 3.83
CA PRO A 34 36.56 -19.25 3.98
C PRO A 34 35.48 -18.77 3.00
N TRP A 35 34.80 -19.71 2.34
CA TRP A 35 33.80 -19.52 1.28
C TRP A 35 32.79 -18.36 1.52
N PRO A 36 32.32 -18.10 2.76
CA PRO A 36 31.50 -16.92 3.10
C PRO A 36 32.12 -15.57 2.65
N ASN A 37 33.43 -15.42 2.77
CA ASN A 37 34.15 -14.19 2.41
C ASN A 37 34.34 -14.04 0.89
N ALA A 38 34.32 -15.13 0.12
CA ALA A 38 34.37 -15.10 -1.33
C ALA A 38 33.00 -14.68 -1.89
N LEU A 39 31.91 -15.31 -1.44
CA LEU A 39 30.53 -14.95 -1.77
C LEU A 39 30.20 -13.48 -1.49
N ALA A 40 30.58 -12.97 -0.31
CA ALA A 40 30.39 -11.57 0.07
C ALA A 40 31.12 -10.59 -0.85
N ARG A 41 32.30 -10.98 -1.36
CA ARG A 41 33.12 -10.16 -2.24
C ARG A 41 32.60 -10.21 -3.67
N THR A 42 32.23 -11.39 -4.18
CA THR A 42 31.59 -11.52 -5.49
C THR A 42 30.27 -10.76 -5.53
N TRP A 43 29.46 -10.80 -4.46
CA TRP A 43 28.20 -10.05 -4.40
C TRP A 43 28.41 -8.53 -4.27
N ARG A 44 29.41 -8.07 -3.48
CA ARG A 44 29.80 -6.65 -3.44
C ARG A 44 30.38 -6.16 -4.76
N ALA A 45 31.15 -7.00 -5.44
CA ALA A 45 31.68 -6.71 -6.77
C ALA A 45 30.55 -6.64 -7.81
N LEU A 46 29.58 -7.56 -7.79
CA LEU A 46 28.38 -7.51 -8.63
C LEU A 46 27.53 -6.27 -8.37
N GLY A 47 27.35 -5.87 -7.10
CA GLY A 47 26.64 -4.65 -6.73
C GLY A 47 27.36 -3.35 -7.12
N ARG A 48 28.70 -3.34 -7.08
CA ARG A 48 29.52 -2.18 -7.49
C ARG A 48 29.70 -2.08 -9.02
N ALA A 49 29.80 -3.21 -9.72
CA ALA A 49 30.05 -3.25 -11.16
C ALA A 49 28.80 -2.94 -11.99
N THR A 50 27.59 -3.15 -11.45
CA THR A 50 26.33 -3.00 -12.21
C THR A 50 25.55 -1.73 -11.87
N GLY A 51 25.88 -1.00 -10.79
CA GLY A 51 25.15 0.19 -10.33
C GLY A 51 23.69 -0.05 -9.90
N ARG A 52 23.09 -1.16 -10.33
CA ARG A 52 21.79 -1.74 -9.98
C ARG A 52 21.92 -3.22 -10.30
N ILE A 53 21.76 -4.12 -9.33
CA ILE A 53 21.41 -5.52 -9.65
C ILE A 53 19.90 -5.48 -9.95
N PRO A 54 19.44 -5.59 -11.21
CA PRO A 54 18.00 -5.59 -11.48
C PRO A 54 17.40 -6.84 -10.84
N GLY A 55 16.31 -6.62 -10.09
CA GLY A 55 15.70 -7.62 -9.23
C GLY A 55 15.33 -8.91 -9.97
N GLY A 56 15.48 -10.04 -9.26
CA GLY A 56 14.89 -11.31 -9.68
C GLY A 56 15.57 -12.00 -10.88
N GLY A 57 16.83 -11.74 -11.20
CA GLY A 57 17.56 -12.54 -12.19
C GLY A 57 17.81 -14.00 -11.74
N ARG A 58 18.12 -14.91 -12.68
CA ARG A 58 18.50 -16.32 -12.37
C ARG A 58 19.67 -16.39 -11.38
N LEU A 59 20.64 -15.49 -11.52
CA LEU A 59 21.82 -15.39 -10.67
C LEU A 59 21.44 -15.00 -9.22
N ALA A 60 20.60 -13.98 -9.06
CA ALA A 60 20.16 -13.52 -7.74
C ALA A 60 19.42 -14.64 -6.98
N ARG A 61 18.52 -15.36 -7.65
CA ARG A 61 17.81 -16.51 -7.05
C ARG A 61 18.76 -17.63 -6.63
N ALA A 62 19.71 -18.01 -7.49
CA ALA A 62 20.66 -19.07 -7.18
C ALA A 62 21.51 -18.73 -5.94
N LEU A 63 21.86 -17.46 -5.78
CA LEU A 63 22.66 -16.97 -4.67
C LEU A 63 21.83 -16.83 -3.39
N THR A 64 20.57 -16.39 -3.48
CA THR A 64 19.62 -16.48 -2.36
C THR A 64 19.50 -17.93 -1.87
N ARG A 65 19.31 -18.89 -2.78
CA ARG A 65 19.19 -20.31 -2.47
C ARG A 65 20.41 -20.85 -1.75
N ALA A 66 21.61 -20.57 -2.27
CA ALA A 66 22.84 -21.02 -1.62
C ALA A 66 23.12 -20.33 -0.29
N TRP A 67 22.72 -19.08 -0.14
CA TRP A 67 22.84 -18.37 1.13
C TRP A 67 21.95 -18.99 2.19
N LEU A 68 20.69 -19.29 1.88
CA LEU A 68 19.78 -19.98 2.80
C LEU A 68 20.26 -21.39 3.13
N ALA A 69 20.85 -22.11 2.16
CA ALA A 69 21.48 -23.40 2.43
C ALA A 69 22.68 -23.28 3.39
N TYR A 70 23.48 -22.19 3.28
CA TYR A 70 24.56 -21.90 4.22
C TYR A 70 24.06 -21.47 5.61
N ARG A 71 22.95 -20.74 5.66
CA ARG A 71 22.24 -20.30 6.87
C ARG A 71 21.11 -21.28 7.24
N SER A 72 21.35 -22.58 7.11
CA SER A 72 20.35 -23.61 7.47
C SER A 72 19.99 -23.64 8.95
N ASP A 73 20.73 -22.90 9.79
CA ASP A 73 20.41 -22.62 11.19
C ASP A 73 19.22 -21.67 11.39
N VAL A 74 18.82 -20.93 10.36
CA VAL A 74 17.78 -19.90 10.43
C VAL A 74 16.46 -20.48 9.92
N PRO A 75 15.40 -20.58 10.74
CA PRO A 75 14.07 -20.92 10.26
C PRO A 75 13.58 -19.89 9.24
N VAL A 76 13.13 -20.38 8.10
CA VAL A 76 12.55 -19.63 6.99
C VAL A 76 11.05 -19.90 6.91
N ILE A 77 10.26 -18.87 7.16
CA ILE A 77 8.80 -18.92 7.06
C ILE A 77 8.37 -18.15 5.82
N VAL A 78 7.56 -18.76 4.96
CA VAL A 78 6.99 -18.13 3.77
C VAL A 78 5.48 -18.04 3.92
N ILE A 79 4.89 -16.88 3.64
CA ILE A 79 3.46 -16.62 3.78
C ILE A 79 2.89 -16.22 2.42
N SER A 80 1.81 -16.87 1.99
CA SER A 80 1.04 -16.47 0.81
C SER A 80 -0.47 -16.59 1.03
N GLY A 81 -1.24 -16.10 0.06
CA GLY A 81 -2.70 -16.04 0.08
C GLY A 81 -3.25 -14.84 -0.69
N SER A 82 -4.56 -14.74 -0.85
CA SER A 82 -5.20 -13.59 -1.51
C SER A 82 -5.30 -12.41 -0.53
N SER A 83 -5.72 -12.66 0.70
CA SER A 83 -5.86 -11.64 1.75
C SER A 83 -5.08 -12.02 3.02
N GLY A 84 -4.85 -11.08 3.94
CA GLY A 84 -4.20 -11.35 5.24
C GLY A 84 -2.68 -11.54 5.24
N LYS A 85 -2.04 -11.82 4.10
CA LYS A 85 -0.58 -12.04 3.95
C LYS A 85 0.33 -11.10 4.74
N THR A 86 0.28 -9.80 4.44
CA THR A 86 1.14 -8.79 5.06
C THR A 86 0.87 -8.68 6.55
N THR A 87 -0.40 -8.74 6.96
CA THR A 87 -0.79 -8.73 8.36
C THR A 87 -0.22 -9.95 9.09
N THR A 88 -0.38 -11.16 8.56
CA THR A 88 0.20 -12.38 9.12
C THR A 88 1.73 -12.30 9.20
N CYS A 89 2.36 -11.73 8.16
CA CYS A 89 3.81 -11.55 8.10
C CYS A 89 4.31 -10.62 9.21
N LEU A 90 3.69 -9.46 9.38
CA LEU A 90 4.07 -8.49 10.42
C LEU A 90 3.73 -8.99 11.83
N LEU A 91 2.57 -9.63 12.00
CA LEU A 91 2.20 -10.27 13.27
C LEU A 91 3.24 -11.32 13.65
N LEU A 92 3.55 -12.25 12.75
CA LEU A 92 4.54 -13.29 13.03
C LEU A 92 5.93 -12.71 13.30
N GLN A 93 6.33 -11.65 12.59
CA GLN A 93 7.58 -10.95 12.90
C GLN A 93 7.57 -10.37 14.32
N SER A 94 6.45 -9.80 14.77
CA SER A 94 6.28 -9.28 16.13
C SER A 94 6.37 -10.39 17.18
N LEU A 95 5.65 -11.51 16.96
CA LEU A 95 5.69 -12.66 17.86
C LEU A 95 7.11 -13.25 17.98
N LEU A 96 7.76 -13.48 16.84
CA LEU A 96 9.09 -14.09 16.82
C LEU A 96 10.17 -13.17 17.41
N ALA A 97 9.97 -11.85 17.44
CA ALA A 97 10.94 -10.90 18.00
C ALA A 97 11.24 -11.15 19.49
N GLU A 98 10.34 -11.80 20.23
CA GLU A 98 10.53 -12.17 21.65
C GLU A 98 11.62 -13.21 21.89
N ARG A 99 11.98 -13.99 20.86
CA ARG A 99 12.96 -15.09 20.95
C ARG A 99 14.02 -15.03 19.85
N PHE A 100 13.76 -14.32 18.76
CA PHE A 100 14.59 -14.27 17.57
C PHE A 100 14.93 -12.82 17.19
N GLU A 101 16.10 -12.63 16.61
CA GLU A 101 16.37 -11.47 15.76
C GLU A 101 15.73 -11.73 14.38
N VAL A 102 14.60 -11.07 14.14
CA VAL A 102 13.77 -11.36 12.96
C VAL A 102 14.14 -10.48 11.77
N PHE A 103 14.27 -11.12 10.62
CA PHE A 103 14.44 -10.48 9.32
C PHE A 103 13.25 -10.85 8.44
N GLY A 104 12.83 -9.96 7.56
CA GLY A 104 11.69 -10.28 6.72
C GLY A 104 11.24 -9.20 5.78
N THR A 105 10.20 -9.53 5.02
CA THR A 105 9.50 -8.61 4.13
C THR A 105 8.94 -7.44 4.93
N ARG A 106 9.06 -6.23 4.38
CA ARG A 106 8.44 -5.01 4.90
C ARG A 106 7.62 -4.38 3.78
N ASP A 107 6.45 -3.85 4.12
CA ASP A 107 5.56 -3.16 3.18
C ASP A 107 5.26 -3.97 1.91
N ASN A 108 5.42 -3.38 0.72
CA ASN A 108 5.15 -4.03 -0.57
C ASN A 108 6.35 -4.80 -1.17
N ASP A 109 7.43 -5.03 -0.39
CA ASP A 109 8.66 -5.70 -0.86
C ASP A 109 8.47 -7.24 -0.93
N ASN A 110 7.33 -7.68 -1.47
CA ASN A 110 6.83 -9.06 -1.47
C ASN A 110 6.97 -9.79 -2.82
N LEU A 111 7.51 -9.12 -3.85
CA LEU A 111 7.80 -9.75 -5.13
C LEU A 111 9.06 -10.63 -5.06
N ASP A 112 9.12 -11.66 -5.91
CA ASP A 112 10.26 -12.57 -5.98
C ASP A 112 11.58 -11.83 -6.32
N CYS A 113 11.48 -10.66 -6.94
CA CYS A 113 12.65 -9.87 -7.26
C CYS A 113 13.27 -9.20 -6.03
N HIS A 114 12.57 -9.08 -4.91
CA HIS A 114 12.98 -8.32 -3.72
C HIS A 114 13.52 -9.16 -2.57
N GLN A 115 13.05 -10.41 -2.45
CA GLN A 115 13.40 -11.38 -1.40
C GLN A 115 14.89 -11.45 -1.03
N HIS A 116 15.78 -11.33 -2.03
CA HIS A 116 17.22 -11.40 -1.84
C HIS A 116 17.75 -10.29 -0.91
N ARG A 117 17.10 -9.11 -0.88
CA ARG A 117 17.49 -7.99 -0.01
C ARG A 117 17.28 -8.33 1.47
N HIS A 118 16.20 -9.04 1.80
CA HIS A 118 15.91 -9.47 3.17
C HIS A 118 16.87 -10.57 3.62
N VAL A 119 17.13 -11.54 2.73
CA VAL A 119 18.05 -12.66 3.00
C VAL A 119 19.47 -12.17 3.28
N LEU A 120 19.93 -11.14 2.57
CA LEU A 120 21.26 -10.56 2.79
C LEU A 120 21.39 -9.83 4.13
N ARG A 121 20.29 -9.32 4.69
CA ARG A 121 20.30 -8.64 5.99
C ARG A 121 20.62 -9.59 7.15
N LEU A 122 20.37 -10.90 7.00
CA LEU A 122 20.79 -11.93 7.97
C LEU A 122 22.28 -11.83 8.33
N GLY A 123 23.10 -11.34 7.40
CA GLY A 123 24.53 -11.17 7.59
C GLY A 123 25.25 -12.49 7.91
N PHE A 124 26.51 -12.37 8.36
CA PHE A 124 27.35 -13.52 8.71
C PHE A 124 27.40 -13.81 10.22
N ARG A 125 26.87 -12.89 11.05
CA ARG A 125 26.98 -12.97 12.50
C ARG A 125 25.91 -13.91 13.06
N ARG A 126 26.29 -14.80 13.98
CA ARG A 126 25.43 -15.79 14.65
C ARG A 126 25.24 -15.50 16.14
N ARG A 127 25.11 -14.24 16.53
CA ARG A 127 25.14 -13.84 17.96
C ARG A 127 23.81 -14.04 18.68
N ARG A 128 22.68 -14.07 17.96
CA ARG A 128 21.35 -14.37 18.46
C ARG A 128 20.70 -15.43 17.56
N ARG A 129 19.70 -16.15 18.07
CA ARG A 129 18.82 -16.95 17.21
C ARG A 129 18.16 -15.99 16.23
N GLN A 130 18.20 -16.30 14.94
CA GLN A 130 17.62 -15.47 13.89
C GLN A 130 16.45 -16.21 13.26
N ALA A 131 15.47 -15.47 12.72
CA ALA A 131 14.39 -16.04 11.93
C ALA A 131 14.18 -15.19 10.67
N LEU A 132 13.74 -15.82 9.58
CA LEU A 132 13.42 -15.14 8.33
C LEU A 132 11.95 -15.34 7.98
N VAL A 133 11.18 -14.25 7.92
CA VAL A 133 9.75 -14.27 7.57
C VAL A 133 9.54 -13.54 6.23
N LEU A 134 9.12 -14.26 5.20
CA LEU A 134 8.96 -13.72 3.85
C LEU A 134 7.49 -13.75 3.43
N GLU A 135 7.02 -12.62 2.89
CA GLU A 135 5.73 -12.57 2.20
C GLU A 135 5.94 -12.88 0.72
N ALA A 136 5.28 -13.92 0.22
CA ALA A 136 5.30 -14.31 -1.18
C ALA A 136 4.08 -13.77 -1.93
N GLY A 137 4.28 -12.64 -2.63
CA GLY A 137 3.36 -12.09 -3.61
C GLY A 137 3.33 -12.94 -4.88
N ILE A 138 2.15 -13.41 -5.26
CA ILE A 138 1.91 -14.25 -6.45
C ILE A 138 0.91 -13.53 -7.34
N GLN A 139 1.43 -12.86 -8.38
CA GLN A 139 0.63 -12.05 -9.32
C GLN A 139 0.42 -12.77 -10.65
N SER A 140 1.32 -13.69 -11.01
CA SER A 140 1.36 -14.36 -12.30
C SER A 140 1.80 -15.81 -12.15
N THR A 141 1.61 -16.58 -13.22
CA THR A 141 1.98 -18.00 -13.29
C THR A 141 3.48 -18.27 -13.18
N LEU A 142 4.32 -17.24 -13.32
CA LEU A 142 5.77 -17.38 -13.23
C LEU A 142 6.30 -17.17 -11.81
N ASN A 143 5.55 -16.54 -10.91
CA ASN A 143 6.08 -16.13 -9.60
C ASN A 143 6.38 -17.31 -8.69
N SER A 144 5.50 -18.32 -8.66
CA SER A 144 5.65 -19.52 -7.82
C SER A 144 6.95 -20.27 -8.14
N ALA A 145 7.22 -20.52 -9.42
CA ALA A 145 8.45 -21.16 -9.88
C ALA A 145 9.70 -20.33 -9.51
N ARG A 146 9.62 -19.00 -9.58
CA ARG A 146 10.73 -18.11 -9.20
C ARG A 146 10.98 -18.11 -7.69
N TRP A 147 9.93 -18.13 -6.87
CA TRP A 147 10.02 -18.31 -5.42
C TRP A 147 10.67 -19.65 -5.09
N ASN A 148 10.17 -20.75 -5.63
CA ASN A 148 10.71 -22.09 -5.37
C ASN A 148 12.17 -22.24 -5.82
N ALA A 149 12.58 -21.56 -6.89
CA ALA A 149 13.97 -21.56 -7.34
C ALA A 149 14.91 -20.81 -6.38
N ALA A 150 14.40 -19.89 -5.57
CA ALA A 150 15.18 -19.01 -4.70
C ALA A 150 15.15 -19.42 -3.23
N VAL A 151 13.97 -19.77 -2.72
CA VAL A 151 13.70 -19.92 -1.29
C VAL A 151 13.28 -21.36 -1.01
N VAL A 152 13.89 -21.94 0.02
CA VAL A 152 13.39 -23.15 0.67
C VAL A 152 12.88 -22.74 2.02
N SER A 153 11.62 -23.06 2.32
CA SER A 153 10.98 -22.72 3.58
C SER A 153 10.93 -23.92 4.52
N ASP A 154 11.00 -23.63 5.81
CA ASP A 154 10.73 -24.56 6.90
C ASP A 154 9.22 -24.63 7.19
N VAL A 155 8.54 -23.49 7.10
CA VAL A 155 7.09 -23.36 7.24
C VAL A 155 6.54 -22.57 6.06
N LEU A 156 5.51 -23.11 5.40
CA LEU A 156 4.72 -22.42 4.39
C LEU A 156 3.31 -22.17 4.93
N ILE A 157 2.90 -20.90 5.03
CA ILE A 157 1.56 -20.52 5.47
C ILE A 157 0.73 -20.09 4.26
N LEU A 158 -0.42 -20.72 4.05
CA LEU A 158 -1.42 -20.31 3.07
C LEU A 158 -2.67 -19.80 3.80
N THR A 159 -2.96 -18.51 3.62
CA THR A 159 -4.01 -17.80 4.37
C THR A 159 -5.40 -17.95 3.76
N THR A 160 -5.64 -17.47 2.53
CA THR A 160 -6.94 -17.61 1.82
C THR A 160 -6.77 -17.63 0.31
N ILE A 161 -7.80 -18.09 -0.41
CA ILE A 161 -7.96 -18.06 -1.87
C ILE A 161 -9.23 -17.26 -2.24
N GLY A 162 -9.02 -15.98 -2.53
CA GLY A 162 -10.03 -15.03 -3.01
C GLY A 162 -9.72 -14.48 -4.42
N HIS A 163 -10.57 -13.55 -4.88
CA HIS A 163 -10.50 -12.95 -6.22
C HIS A 163 -9.39 -11.89 -6.32
N THR A 164 -8.17 -12.32 -6.65
CA THR A 164 -7.00 -11.43 -6.80
C THR A 164 -6.22 -11.78 -8.05
N HIS A 165 -5.62 -10.78 -8.72
CA HIS A 165 -4.77 -10.99 -9.88
C HIS A 165 -5.41 -11.81 -11.02
N LEU A 166 -6.74 -11.78 -11.13
CA LEU A 166 -7.50 -12.58 -12.09
C LEU A 166 -7.16 -12.23 -13.54
N GLN A 167 -6.69 -11.01 -13.80
CA GLN A 167 -6.21 -10.63 -15.12
C GLN A 167 -5.02 -11.47 -15.62
N TRP A 168 -4.25 -12.09 -14.73
CA TRP A 168 -3.16 -13.00 -15.09
C TRP A 168 -3.44 -14.46 -14.73
N LEU A 169 -4.26 -14.68 -13.70
CA LEU A 169 -4.53 -16.00 -13.13
C LEU A 169 -5.89 -16.57 -13.52
N ARG A 170 -6.69 -15.81 -14.28
CA ARG A 170 -8.02 -16.14 -14.82
C ARG A 170 -9.13 -16.23 -13.77
N ASP A 171 -9.00 -17.15 -12.82
CA ASP A 171 -10.03 -17.50 -11.85
C ASP A 171 -9.43 -17.89 -10.48
N ARG A 172 -10.29 -18.31 -9.54
CA ARG A 172 -9.86 -18.69 -8.19
C ARG A 172 -9.07 -19.99 -8.20
N GLU A 173 -9.40 -20.91 -9.10
CA GLU A 173 -8.67 -22.16 -9.34
C GLU A 173 -7.22 -21.85 -9.76
N GLY A 174 -7.02 -20.93 -10.72
CA GLY A 174 -5.69 -20.49 -11.14
C GLY A 174 -4.90 -19.79 -10.02
N VAL A 175 -5.58 -19.02 -9.18
CA VAL A 175 -4.98 -18.44 -7.95
C VAL A 175 -4.54 -19.54 -6.98
N PHE A 176 -5.39 -20.55 -6.76
CA PHE A 176 -5.08 -21.70 -5.91
C PHE A 176 -3.88 -22.48 -6.44
N GLU A 177 -3.88 -22.85 -7.73
CA GLU A 177 -2.80 -23.63 -8.33
C GLU A 177 -1.44 -22.93 -8.21
N GLN A 178 -1.39 -21.61 -8.41
CA GLN A 178 -0.15 -20.87 -8.26
C GLN A 178 0.34 -20.76 -6.80
N LYS A 179 -0.58 -20.66 -5.84
CA LYS A 179 -0.22 -20.63 -4.41
C LYS A 179 0.16 -22.03 -3.91
N ARG A 180 -0.56 -23.06 -4.34
CA ARG A 180 -0.22 -24.47 -4.11
C ARG A 180 1.15 -24.82 -4.70
N ALA A 181 1.52 -24.26 -5.85
CA ALA A 181 2.83 -24.51 -6.43
C ALA A 181 3.99 -24.11 -5.50
N LEU A 182 3.79 -23.21 -4.52
CA LEU A 182 4.81 -22.89 -3.50
C LEU A 182 5.19 -24.08 -2.60
N LEU A 183 4.38 -25.14 -2.54
CA LEU A 183 4.75 -26.39 -1.85
C LEU A 183 6.03 -27.01 -2.41
N GLY A 184 6.37 -26.74 -3.68
CA GLY A 184 7.64 -27.17 -4.29
C GLY A 184 8.89 -26.51 -3.65
N GLY A 185 8.71 -25.40 -2.93
CA GLY A 185 9.73 -24.72 -2.14
C GLY A 185 9.70 -25.07 -0.65
N LEU A 186 8.83 -25.99 -0.20
CA LEU A 186 8.80 -26.45 1.18
C LEU A 186 9.82 -27.57 1.39
N LYS A 187 10.67 -27.47 2.43
CA LYS A 187 11.68 -28.50 2.73
C LYS A 187 11.04 -29.86 3.02
N ALA A 188 11.82 -30.93 2.87
CA ALA A 188 11.43 -32.25 3.38
C ALA A 188 11.26 -32.18 4.92
N GLY A 189 10.12 -32.65 5.43
CA GLY A 189 9.75 -32.50 6.84
C GLY A 189 9.36 -31.07 7.25
N GLY A 190 9.24 -30.14 6.30
CA GLY A 190 8.68 -28.81 6.55
C GLY A 190 7.18 -28.86 6.82
N THR A 191 6.65 -27.83 7.48
CA THR A 191 5.23 -27.74 7.83
C THR A 191 4.48 -26.85 6.85
N LEU A 192 3.35 -27.36 6.35
CA LEU A 192 2.39 -26.59 5.58
C LEU A 192 1.25 -26.16 6.52
N LEU A 193 1.11 -24.87 6.80
CA LEU A 193 0.05 -24.33 7.64
C LEU A 193 -1.06 -23.74 6.75
N VAL A 194 -2.25 -24.32 6.76
CA VAL A 194 -3.34 -23.98 5.82
C VAL A 194 -4.63 -23.61 6.55
N ASN A 195 -5.35 -22.65 5.99
CA ASN A 195 -6.68 -22.30 6.47
C ASN A 195 -7.71 -23.39 6.13
N ALA A 196 -8.33 -23.91 7.18
CA ALA A 196 -9.38 -24.91 7.17
C ALA A 196 -10.68 -24.45 6.52
N ASP A 197 -11.03 -23.18 6.71
CA ASP A 197 -12.32 -22.60 6.34
C ASP A 197 -12.33 -22.15 4.87
N ASP A 198 -11.16 -22.14 4.22
CA ASP A 198 -11.05 -21.90 2.80
C ASP A 198 -11.25 -23.19 2.01
N ALA A 199 -12.30 -23.22 1.17
CA ALA A 199 -12.70 -24.41 0.42
C ALA A 199 -11.58 -25.03 -0.44
N PHE A 200 -10.70 -24.20 -1.03
CA PHE A 200 -9.58 -24.69 -1.83
C PHE A 200 -8.45 -25.21 -0.95
N LEU A 201 -8.04 -24.44 0.06
CA LEU A 201 -6.94 -24.84 0.94
C LEU A 201 -7.28 -26.05 1.81
N ARG A 202 -8.56 -26.25 2.15
CA ARG A 202 -9.04 -27.44 2.86
C ARG A 202 -8.70 -28.73 2.12
N THR A 203 -8.62 -28.72 0.79
CA THR A 203 -8.23 -29.90 0.00
C THR A 203 -6.79 -30.34 0.25
N LEU A 204 -5.93 -29.45 0.77
CA LEU A 204 -4.52 -29.74 1.07
C LEU A 204 -4.33 -30.49 2.39
N ARG A 205 -5.39 -30.72 3.17
CA ARG A 205 -5.36 -31.50 4.42
C ARG A 205 -4.86 -32.93 4.24
N GLY A 206 -5.03 -33.50 3.05
CA GLY A 206 -4.52 -34.84 2.74
C GLY A 206 -2.99 -34.91 2.64
N ASP A 207 -2.29 -33.77 2.59
CA ASP A 207 -0.82 -33.76 2.63
C ASP A 207 -0.34 -34.05 4.06
N THR A 208 0.54 -35.05 4.20
CA THR A 208 1.11 -35.44 5.50
C THR A 208 1.85 -34.33 6.26
N ARG A 209 2.22 -33.24 5.56
CA ARG A 209 2.87 -32.06 6.14
C ARG A 209 1.87 -30.98 6.57
N ALA A 210 0.59 -31.15 6.25
CA ALA A 210 -0.43 -30.15 6.50
C ALA A 210 -0.81 -30.10 7.98
N VAL A 211 -0.82 -28.90 8.51
CA VAL A 211 -1.39 -28.51 9.80
C VAL A 211 -2.41 -27.43 9.50
N THR A 212 -3.56 -27.50 10.15
CA THR A 212 -4.71 -26.64 9.81
C THR A 212 -5.02 -25.64 10.91
N PHE A 213 -5.50 -24.47 10.50
CA PHE A 213 -6.07 -23.48 11.40
C PHE A 213 -7.44 -23.03 10.89
N GLY A 214 -8.39 -22.74 11.78
CA GLY A 214 -9.73 -22.34 11.38
C GLY A 214 -10.58 -21.83 12.54
N VAL A 215 -11.75 -21.31 12.20
CA VAL A 215 -12.78 -20.86 13.14
C VAL A 215 -14.01 -21.76 13.00
N GLU A 216 -14.50 -21.93 11.78
CA GLU A 216 -15.78 -22.57 11.50
C GLU A 216 -15.63 -24.09 11.37
N GLU A 217 -14.72 -24.53 10.50
CA GLU A 217 -14.46 -25.93 10.22
C GLU A 217 -13.55 -26.55 11.29
N GLU A 218 -13.61 -27.88 11.44
CA GLU A 218 -12.71 -28.61 12.34
C GLU A 218 -11.26 -28.43 11.92
N ALA A 219 -10.36 -27.96 12.78
CA ALA A 219 -8.96 -27.71 12.46
C ALA A 219 -8.04 -28.09 13.62
N ASP A 220 -6.74 -28.26 13.35
CA ASP A 220 -5.75 -28.55 14.40
C ASP A 220 -5.64 -27.40 15.40
N PHE A 221 -5.61 -26.16 14.91
CA PHE A 221 -5.67 -24.95 15.71
C PHE A 221 -7.00 -24.23 15.46
N ARG A 222 -7.79 -24.02 16.52
CA ARG A 222 -9.07 -23.33 16.41
C ARG A 222 -9.13 -22.06 17.25
N ALA A 223 -9.88 -21.08 16.78
CA ALA A 223 -10.30 -19.95 17.60
C ALA A 223 -11.63 -20.29 18.30
N ALA A 224 -11.64 -20.32 19.63
CA ALA A 224 -12.83 -20.52 20.46
C ALA A 224 -13.16 -19.24 21.25
N GLY A 225 -14.43 -19.03 21.60
CA GLY A 225 -14.86 -17.84 22.36
C GLY A 225 -14.53 -16.53 21.64
N LEU A 226 -14.77 -16.48 20.33
CA LEU A 226 -14.39 -15.36 19.49
C LEU A 226 -15.28 -14.13 19.72
N GLU A 227 -14.65 -13.03 20.09
CA GLU A 227 -15.21 -11.69 20.18
C GLU A 227 -14.48 -10.75 19.23
N ALA A 228 -15.22 -9.95 18.49
CA ALA A 228 -14.68 -8.90 17.62
C ALA A 228 -15.56 -7.65 17.74
N ASP A 229 -15.02 -6.58 18.32
CA ASP A 229 -15.73 -5.33 18.58
C ASP A 229 -14.84 -4.11 18.27
N ALA A 230 -15.28 -2.92 18.67
CA ALA A 230 -14.55 -1.67 18.48
C ALA A 230 -13.20 -1.62 19.20
N LEU A 231 -13.00 -2.42 20.25
CA LEU A 231 -11.77 -2.49 21.04
C LEU A 231 -10.77 -3.47 20.44
N GLY A 232 -11.23 -4.43 19.64
CA GLY A 232 -10.39 -5.32 18.86
C GLY A 232 -10.92 -6.74 18.78
N VAL A 233 -10.01 -7.69 18.60
CA VAL A 233 -10.30 -9.12 18.45
C VAL A 233 -9.73 -9.89 19.64
N ARG A 234 -10.57 -10.76 20.23
CA ARG A 234 -10.21 -11.63 21.37
C ARG A 234 -10.73 -13.04 21.15
N PHE A 235 -9.90 -14.05 21.41
CA PHE A 235 -10.30 -15.46 21.36
C PHE A 235 -9.28 -16.37 22.06
N ASP A 236 -9.69 -17.59 22.38
CA ASP A 236 -8.80 -18.65 22.85
C ASP A 236 -8.32 -19.49 21.67
N MET A 237 -7.01 -19.67 21.53
CA MET A 237 -6.45 -20.61 20.58
C MET A 237 -6.41 -22.00 21.21
N VAL A 238 -7.14 -22.95 20.62
CA VAL A 238 -7.28 -24.32 21.13
C VAL A 238 -6.72 -25.37 20.17
N ARG A 239 -6.21 -26.47 20.71
CA ARG A 239 -5.79 -27.66 19.96
C ARG A 239 -6.08 -28.92 20.76
N GLY A 240 -6.77 -29.89 20.15
CA GLY A 240 -7.15 -31.14 20.83
C GLY A 240 -7.94 -30.90 22.12
N GLY A 241 -8.83 -29.91 22.14
CA GLY A 241 -9.64 -29.54 23.31
C GLY A 241 -8.91 -28.77 24.42
N ARG A 242 -7.62 -28.46 24.25
CA ARG A 242 -6.83 -27.68 25.23
C ARG A 242 -6.63 -26.25 24.75
N VAL A 243 -6.82 -25.29 25.65
CA VAL A 243 -6.44 -23.89 25.43
C VAL A 243 -4.91 -23.79 25.48
N LEU A 244 -4.31 -23.30 24.39
CA LEU A 244 -2.85 -23.14 24.27
C LEU A 244 -2.42 -21.70 24.56
N ALA A 245 -3.20 -20.71 24.15
CA ALA A 245 -2.95 -19.29 24.40
C ALA A 245 -4.24 -18.47 24.30
N ARG A 246 -4.32 -17.40 25.09
CA ARG A 246 -5.32 -16.34 24.95
C ARG A 246 -4.80 -15.29 23.97
N ILE A 247 -5.55 -15.01 22.92
CA ILE A 247 -5.20 -14.03 21.88
C ILE A 247 -6.06 -12.80 22.06
N GLU A 248 -5.40 -11.64 22.23
CA GLU A 248 -6.06 -10.34 22.36
C GLU A 248 -5.26 -9.31 21.56
N CYS A 249 -5.92 -8.61 20.64
CA CYS A 249 -5.27 -7.63 19.79
C CYS A 249 -6.23 -6.48 19.46
N GLY A 250 -5.76 -5.24 19.56
CA GLY A 250 -6.54 -4.02 19.30
C GLY A 250 -6.87 -3.74 17.82
N LEU A 251 -6.84 -4.77 16.98
CA LEU A 251 -7.11 -4.68 15.55
C LEU A 251 -8.62 -4.70 15.30
N LEU A 252 -9.12 -3.71 14.55
CA LEU A 252 -10.54 -3.57 14.28
C LEU A 252 -11.01 -4.51 13.15
N GLY A 253 -11.88 -5.46 13.48
CA GLY A 253 -12.59 -6.28 12.50
C GLY A 253 -12.29 -7.78 12.59
N ARG A 254 -13.34 -8.58 12.38
CA ARG A 254 -13.28 -10.06 12.47
C ARG A 254 -12.30 -10.70 11.48
N HIS A 255 -12.02 -10.05 10.35
CA HIS A 255 -11.09 -10.55 9.35
C HIS A 255 -9.64 -10.68 9.86
N TYR A 256 -9.30 -10.05 10.99
CA TYR A 256 -8.00 -10.21 11.65
C TYR A 256 -7.84 -11.51 12.43
N VAL A 257 -8.92 -12.26 12.70
CA VAL A 257 -8.87 -13.56 13.38
C VAL A 257 -7.97 -14.54 12.64
N TYR A 258 -8.12 -14.67 11.32
CA TYR A 258 -7.32 -15.61 10.53
C TYR A 258 -5.83 -15.26 10.53
N PRO A 259 -5.40 -14.01 10.28
CA PRO A 259 -4.00 -13.62 10.44
C PRO A 259 -3.43 -13.86 11.83
N LEU A 260 -4.19 -13.53 12.89
CA LEU A 260 -3.79 -13.74 14.28
C LEU A 260 -3.60 -15.22 14.59
N LEU A 261 -4.58 -16.04 14.23
CA LEU A 261 -4.56 -17.48 14.46
C LEU A 261 -3.42 -18.15 13.67
N ALA A 262 -3.22 -17.78 12.40
CA ALA A 262 -2.13 -18.30 11.58
C ALA A 262 -0.75 -17.94 12.14
N ALA A 263 -0.55 -16.68 12.56
CA ALA A 263 0.71 -16.23 13.16
C ALA A 263 0.98 -16.91 14.50
N ALA A 264 -0.03 -16.98 15.38
CA ALA A 264 0.09 -17.62 16.70
C ALA A 264 0.33 -19.13 16.59
N ALA A 265 -0.37 -19.82 15.68
CA ALA A 265 -0.14 -21.24 15.40
C ALA A 265 1.29 -21.49 14.89
N CYS A 266 1.79 -20.66 13.96
CA CYS A 266 3.17 -20.75 13.50
C CYS A 266 4.19 -20.47 14.62
N ALA A 267 3.92 -19.50 15.50
CA ALA A 267 4.76 -19.19 16.65
C ALA A 267 4.86 -20.39 17.61
N LEU A 268 3.75 -21.05 17.92
CA LEU A 268 3.73 -22.28 18.73
C LEU A 268 4.51 -23.44 18.06
N LEU A 269 4.36 -23.61 16.74
CA LEU A 269 5.13 -24.60 15.98
C LEU A 269 6.64 -24.32 16.01
N LEU A 270 7.04 -23.09 16.29
CA LEU A 270 8.42 -22.66 16.50
C LEU A 270 8.79 -22.55 18.00
N GLU A 271 8.03 -23.22 18.86
CA GLU A 271 8.28 -23.37 20.30
C GLU A 271 8.23 -22.06 21.11
N LEU A 272 7.47 -21.06 20.65
CA LEU A 272 7.14 -19.93 21.51
C LEU A 272 6.07 -20.35 22.53
N ASP A 273 6.22 -19.86 23.77
CA ASP A 273 5.22 -20.03 24.82
C ASP A 273 4.10 -18.98 24.72
N ALA A 274 3.00 -19.20 25.45
CA ALA A 274 1.85 -18.30 25.46
C ALA A 274 2.21 -16.88 25.93
N ASP A 275 3.17 -16.75 26.84
CA ASP A 275 3.63 -15.45 27.35
C ASP A 275 4.37 -14.65 26.27
N ALA A 276 5.24 -15.29 25.49
CA ALA A 276 5.90 -14.68 24.35
C ALA A 276 4.87 -14.25 23.28
N ILE A 277 3.85 -15.07 23.01
CA ILE A 277 2.77 -14.69 22.09
C ILE A 277 2.05 -13.44 22.59
N ARG A 278 1.66 -13.41 23.86
CA ARG A 278 0.98 -12.25 24.47
C ARG A 278 1.84 -10.98 24.43
N GLN A 279 3.14 -11.10 24.75
CA GLN A 279 4.08 -9.97 24.70
C GLN A 279 4.27 -9.44 23.27
N GLY A 280 4.45 -10.34 22.30
CA GLY A 280 4.60 -9.97 20.90
C GLY A 280 3.35 -9.33 20.29
N LEU A 281 2.15 -9.73 20.72
CA LEU A 281 0.90 -9.06 20.33
C LEU A 281 0.77 -7.67 20.96
N GLY A 282 1.20 -7.50 22.21
CA GLY A 282 1.20 -6.20 22.89
C GLY A 282 2.13 -5.15 22.25
N GLN A 283 3.15 -5.59 21.52
CA GLN A 283 4.08 -4.73 20.78
C GLN A 283 3.72 -4.55 19.30
N PHE A 284 2.68 -5.23 18.82
CA PHE A 284 2.36 -5.25 17.40
C PHE A 284 1.82 -3.90 16.93
N CYS A 285 2.45 -3.36 15.88
CA CYS A 285 1.96 -2.20 15.15
C CYS A 285 1.51 -2.63 13.73
N PRO A 286 0.27 -2.33 13.33
CA PRO A 286 -0.19 -2.57 11.96
C PRO A 286 0.61 -1.76 10.94
N ALA A 287 0.69 -2.24 9.69
CA ALA A 287 1.22 -1.42 8.60
C ALA A 287 0.34 -0.19 8.35
N PRO A 288 0.93 0.96 7.95
CA PRO A 288 0.15 2.14 7.55
C PRO A 288 -0.91 1.80 6.50
N SER A 289 -2.09 2.43 6.60
CA SER A 289 -3.19 2.33 5.62
C SER A 289 -3.80 0.93 5.42
N ARG A 290 -3.63 0.03 6.40
CA ARG A 290 -4.37 -1.24 6.50
C ARG A 290 -5.33 -1.18 7.69
N VAL A 291 -6.57 -0.74 7.44
CA VAL A 291 -7.66 -0.57 8.42
C VAL A 291 -7.20 0.28 9.61
N SER A 292 -6.54 1.40 9.34
CA SER A 292 -6.15 2.34 10.40
C SER A 292 -7.32 3.26 10.73
N VAL A 293 -7.70 3.27 12.02
CA VAL A 293 -8.73 4.19 12.54
C VAL A 293 -8.07 5.51 12.91
N ARG A 294 -8.51 6.60 12.29
CA ARG A 294 -8.09 7.97 12.61
C ARG A 294 -9.30 8.74 13.13
N ARG A 295 -9.12 9.52 14.19
CA ARG A 295 -10.14 10.41 14.71
C ARG A 295 -9.62 11.83 14.58
N GLU A 296 -10.15 12.55 13.60
CA GLU A 296 -9.66 13.87 13.19
C GLU A 296 -10.89 14.71 12.78
N HIS A 297 -10.84 16.03 13.01
CA HIS A 297 -11.88 16.97 12.58
C HIS A 297 -13.33 16.61 12.98
N GLY A 298 -13.52 15.85 14.06
CA GLY A 298 -14.84 15.47 14.58
C GLY A 298 -15.45 14.20 13.97
N TRP A 299 -14.79 13.54 13.02
CA TRP A 299 -15.22 12.27 12.43
C TRP A 299 -14.19 11.15 12.64
N THR A 300 -14.61 9.91 12.37
CA THR A 300 -13.75 8.72 12.40
C THR A 300 -13.49 8.23 10.98
N ILE A 301 -12.22 8.17 10.56
CA ILE A 301 -11.82 7.68 9.24
C ILE A 301 -11.25 6.28 9.39
N LEU A 302 -11.75 5.34 8.60
CA LEU A 302 -11.21 4.00 8.43
C LEU A 302 -10.43 3.96 7.11
N ASP A 303 -9.12 4.09 7.20
CA ASP A 303 -8.21 4.05 6.04
C ASP A 303 -7.77 2.61 5.76
N ASP A 304 -8.28 2.03 4.67
CA ASP A 304 -7.88 0.73 4.15
C ASP A 304 -7.54 0.82 2.64
N THR A 305 -6.71 1.81 2.31
CA THR A 305 -6.32 2.17 0.93
C THR A 305 -5.11 1.40 0.39
N TYR A 306 -4.57 0.44 1.14
CA TYR A 306 -3.37 -0.30 0.74
C TYR A 306 -3.58 -1.30 -0.40
N SER A 307 -4.74 -1.95 -0.50
CA SER A 307 -5.03 -2.96 -1.53
C SER A 307 -6.51 -3.29 -1.50
N SER A 308 -7.13 -3.56 -2.65
CA SER A 308 -8.56 -3.89 -2.69
C SER A 308 -8.86 -5.08 -3.59
N ASN A 309 -9.74 -5.94 -3.08
CA ASN A 309 -10.43 -7.02 -3.76
C ASN A 309 -11.81 -7.17 -3.09
N PRO A 310 -12.76 -7.91 -3.68
CA PRO A 310 -14.13 -7.98 -3.16
C PRO A 310 -14.20 -8.42 -1.69
N GLU A 311 -13.41 -9.42 -1.30
CA GLU A 311 -13.37 -9.94 0.06
C GLU A 311 -12.79 -8.92 1.06
N ALA A 312 -11.74 -8.19 0.67
CA ALA A 312 -11.13 -7.15 1.49
C ALA A 312 -12.05 -5.92 1.64
N ALA A 313 -12.73 -5.52 0.57
CA ALA A 313 -13.72 -4.43 0.64
C ALA A 313 -14.88 -4.80 1.57
N TRP A 314 -15.37 -6.04 1.49
CA TRP A 314 -16.38 -6.56 2.40
C TRP A 314 -15.92 -6.54 3.86
N ALA A 315 -14.72 -7.04 4.14
CA ALA A 315 -14.15 -7.07 5.48
C ALA A 315 -13.99 -5.67 6.10
N ALA A 316 -13.66 -4.67 5.28
CA ALA A 316 -13.56 -3.28 5.72
C ALA A 316 -14.93 -2.65 6.01
N LEU A 317 -15.96 -2.99 5.22
CA LEU A 317 -17.34 -2.61 5.51
C LEU A 317 -17.80 -3.21 6.85
N GLU A 318 -17.58 -4.50 7.08
CA GLU A 318 -17.91 -5.13 8.37
C GLU A 318 -17.18 -4.45 9.55
N ALA A 319 -15.90 -4.12 9.39
CA ALA A 319 -15.13 -3.40 10.41
C ALA A 319 -15.69 -1.98 10.69
N MET A 320 -16.12 -1.25 9.65
CA MET A 320 -16.75 0.07 9.79
C MET A 320 -18.03 0.03 10.65
N TYR A 321 -18.78 -1.07 10.59
CA TYR A 321 -20.02 -1.28 11.35
C TYR A 321 -19.80 -1.67 12.81
N LEU A 322 -18.56 -1.96 13.23
CA LEU A 322 -18.21 -2.12 14.64
C LEU A 322 -18.08 -0.77 15.37
N LEU A 323 -17.92 0.33 14.63
CA LEU A 323 -17.81 1.67 15.18
C LEU A 323 -19.19 2.29 15.36
N GLU A 324 -19.33 3.28 16.25
CA GLU A 324 -20.56 4.06 16.39
C GLU A 324 -20.57 5.25 15.43
N GLY A 325 -21.76 5.74 15.03
CA GLY A 325 -21.91 6.90 14.16
C GLY A 325 -22.44 6.57 12.76
N ARG A 326 -22.83 7.61 12.02
CA ARG A 326 -23.44 7.51 10.68
C ARG A 326 -22.40 7.09 9.64
N LYS A 327 -22.76 6.13 8.78
CA LYS A 327 -21.81 5.41 7.90
C LYS A 327 -21.71 6.01 6.51
N ILE A 328 -20.50 6.31 6.07
CA ILE A 328 -20.19 6.80 4.72
C ILE A 328 -19.08 5.93 4.15
N ALA A 329 -19.28 5.37 2.96
CA ALA A 329 -18.30 4.50 2.31
C ALA A 329 -17.79 5.11 1.00
N VAL A 330 -16.47 5.14 0.82
CA VAL A 330 -15.76 5.50 -0.40
C VAL A 330 -15.06 4.26 -0.92
N LEU A 331 -15.61 3.70 -2.01
CA LEU A 331 -15.11 2.47 -2.63
C LEU A 331 -14.52 2.77 -4.02
N GLY A 332 -13.21 2.60 -4.14
CA GLY A 332 -12.47 2.74 -5.38
C GLY A 332 -12.47 1.47 -6.23
N SER A 333 -12.16 1.63 -7.51
CA SER A 333 -11.96 0.53 -8.46
C SER A 333 -10.96 -0.52 -7.97
N MET A 334 -11.27 -1.79 -8.17
CA MET A 334 -10.39 -2.94 -7.93
C MET A 334 -9.73 -3.34 -9.26
N LEU A 335 -8.49 -2.89 -9.47
CA LEU A 335 -7.86 -2.86 -10.80
C LEU A 335 -7.33 -4.22 -11.28
N GLU A 336 -7.22 -5.23 -10.42
CA GLU A 336 -6.57 -6.51 -10.74
C GLU A 336 -7.54 -7.65 -11.09
N LEU A 337 -8.83 -7.34 -11.31
CA LEU A 337 -9.90 -8.34 -11.50
C LEU A 337 -10.08 -8.82 -12.95
N GLY A 338 -9.39 -8.22 -13.93
CA GLY A 338 -9.51 -8.59 -15.34
C GLY A 338 -10.93 -8.44 -15.88
N GLU A 339 -11.32 -9.31 -16.82
CA GLU A 339 -12.63 -9.27 -17.50
C GLU A 339 -13.82 -9.43 -16.56
N ARG A 340 -13.63 -10.11 -15.41
CA ARG A 340 -14.66 -10.30 -14.39
C ARG A 340 -14.86 -9.07 -13.50
N GLY A 341 -14.03 -8.04 -13.66
CA GLY A 341 -14.09 -6.81 -12.87
C GLY A 341 -15.50 -6.23 -12.75
N PRO A 342 -16.19 -5.89 -13.86
CA PRO A 342 -17.54 -5.31 -13.81
C PRO A 342 -18.56 -6.13 -13.02
N GLU A 343 -18.59 -7.45 -13.24
CA GLU A 343 -19.51 -8.36 -12.54
C GLU A 343 -19.22 -8.40 -11.04
N LEU A 344 -17.95 -8.60 -10.65
CA LEU A 344 -17.54 -8.69 -9.24
C LEU A 344 -17.78 -7.38 -8.47
N HIS A 345 -17.59 -6.22 -9.12
CA HIS A 345 -17.95 -4.93 -8.54
C HIS A 345 -19.46 -4.81 -8.34
N ARG A 346 -20.26 -5.20 -9.35
CA ARG A 346 -21.72 -5.17 -9.27
C ARG A 346 -22.25 -6.08 -8.17
N ASP A 347 -21.71 -7.28 -8.03
CA ASP A 347 -22.12 -8.21 -6.98
C ASP A 347 -21.76 -7.72 -5.57
N LEU A 348 -20.59 -7.07 -5.41
CA LEU A 348 -20.25 -6.38 -4.16
C LEU A 348 -21.29 -5.31 -3.82
N GLY A 349 -21.68 -4.50 -4.82
CA GLY A 349 -22.75 -3.51 -4.72
C GLY A 349 -24.07 -4.11 -4.24
N ARG A 350 -24.52 -5.20 -4.87
CA ARG A 350 -25.77 -5.88 -4.48
C ARG A 350 -25.71 -6.43 -3.06
N ARG A 351 -24.60 -7.05 -2.67
CA ARG A 351 -24.42 -7.58 -1.31
C ARG A 351 -24.40 -6.47 -0.27
N LEU A 352 -23.69 -5.35 -0.53
CA LEU A 352 -23.55 -4.29 0.46
C LEU A 352 -24.89 -3.62 0.74
N ALA A 353 -25.70 -3.35 -0.29
CA ALA A 353 -27.01 -2.72 -0.12
C ALA A 353 -27.96 -3.56 0.75
N ARG A 354 -27.86 -4.89 0.65
CA ARG A 354 -28.67 -5.83 1.44
C ARG A 354 -28.19 -5.98 2.88
N ALA A 355 -26.88 -6.07 3.08
CA ALA A 355 -26.30 -6.33 4.41
C ALA A 355 -26.15 -5.07 5.28
N PHE A 356 -26.09 -3.89 4.64
CA PHE A 356 -25.77 -2.62 5.29
C PHE A 356 -26.83 -1.55 4.97
N PRO A 357 -28.11 -1.77 5.36
CA PRO A 357 -29.22 -0.88 4.99
C PRO A 357 -29.08 0.54 5.57
N ASP A 358 -28.35 0.69 6.67
CA ASP A 358 -28.15 1.99 7.34
C ASP A 358 -26.97 2.80 6.77
N LEU A 359 -26.35 2.34 5.67
CA LEU A 359 -25.30 3.09 4.99
C LEU A 359 -25.87 4.41 4.44
N HIS A 360 -25.34 5.53 4.92
CA HIS A 360 -25.89 6.86 4.61
C HIS A 360 -25.53 7.34 3.20
N ARG A 361 -24.30 7.11 2.77
CA ARG A 361 -23.79 7.48 1.44
C ARG A 361 -22.80 6.45 0.93
N LEU A 362 -22.81 6.27 -0.39
CA LEU A 362 -21.88 5.40 -1.11
C LEU A 362 -21.22 6.19 -2.25
N PHE A 363 -19.92 6.40 -2.12
CA PHE A 363 -19.08 7.06 -3.10
C PHE A 363 -18.29 6.02 -3.89
N GLY A 364 -18.31 6.13 -5.22
CA GLY A 364 -17.48 5.36 -6.13
C GLY A 364 -16.35 6.21 -6.69
N TYR A 365 -15.11 5.71 -6.62
CA TYR A 365 -13.93 6.35 -7.21
C TYR A 365 -13.29 5.51 -8.34
N ALA A 366 -13.05 6.15 -9.49
CA ALA A 366 -12.52 5.58 -10.73
C ALA A 366 -13.50 4.63 -11.47
N PRO A 367 -13.34 4.38 -12.79
CA PRO A 367 -14.43 3.88 -13.64
C PRO A 367 -15.08 2.56 -13.23
N LEU A 368 -14.35 1.57 -12.70
CA LEU A 368 -14.94 0.28 -12.33
C LEU A 368 -15.80 0.35 -11.06
N SER A 369 -15.62 1.35 -10.19
CA SER A 369 -16.46 1.50 -9.00
C SER A 369 -17.91 1.83 -9.34
N GLU A 370 -18.18 2.37 -10.53
CA GLU A 370 -19.53 2.66 -10.98
C GLU A 370 -20.42 1.40 -10.95
N PHE A 371 -19.84 0.24 -11.28
CA PHE A 371 -20.54 -1.03 -11.20
C PHE A 371 -20.97 -1.39 -9.77
N ILE A 372 -20.20 -0.98 -8.74
CA ILE A 372 -20.61 -1.14 -7.33
C ILE A 372 -21.87 -0.33 -7.07
N LEU A 373 -21.91 0.93 -7.53
CA LEU A 373 -23.06 1.81 -7.34
C LEU A 373 -24.30 1.26 -8.06
N GLN A 374 -24.13 0.81 -9.31
CA GLN A 374 -25.20 0.18 -10.09
C GLN A 374 -25.76 -1.04 -9.35
N GLY A 375 -24.89 -1.95 -8.89
CA GLY A 375 -25.31 -3.13 -8.13
C GLY A 375 -26.02 -2.79 -6.83
N ALA A 376 -25.59 -1.74 -6.12
CA ALA A 376 -26.23 -1.28 -4.90
C ALA A 376 -27.65 -0.75 -5.18
N VAL A 377 -27.81 0.08 -6.22
CA VAL A 377 -29.10 0.65 -6.64
C VAL A 377 -30.06 -0.44 -7.12
N GLU A 378 -29.58 -1.41 -7.91
CA GLU A 378 -30.36 -2.60 -8.32
C GLU A 378 -30.90 -3.39 -7.12
N ALA A 379 -30.17 -3.39 -6.00
CA ALA A 379 -30.55 -4.06 -4.76
C ALA A 379 -31.33 -3.17 -3.77
N GLY A 380 -31.73 -1.96 -4.18
CA GLY A 380 -32.60 -1.08 -3.41
C GLY A 380 -31.89 0.08 -2.70
N PHE A 381 -30.59 0.28 -2.90
CA PHE A 381 -29.90 1.46 -2.33
C PHE A 381 -30.36 2.75 -3.04
N PRO A 382 -30.72 3.83 -2.33
CA PRO A 382 -31.25 5.03 -2.96
C PRO A 382 -30.21 5.72 -3.86
N ARG A 383 -30.58 5.98 -5.12
CA ARG A 383 -29.66 6.52 -6.13
C ARG A 383 -29.11 7.90 -5.76
N GLU A 384 -29.92 8.75 -5.14
CA GLU A 384 -29.55 10.08 -4.65
C GLU A 384 -28.51 10.05 -3.52
N ARG A 385 -28.28 8.89 -2.91
CA ARG A 385 -27.25 8.67 -1.89
C ARG A 385 -25.94 8.13 -2.48
N THR A 386 -25.87 8.00 -3.80
CA THR A 386 -24.67 7.56 -4.52
C THR A 386 -23.98 8.72 -5.23
N PHE A 387 -22.66 8.65 -5.35
CA PHE A 387 -21.87 9.60 -6.14
C PHE A 387 -20.68 8.90 -6.80
N GLN A 388 -20.51 9.07 -8.10
CA GLN A 388 -19.38 8.52 -8.86
C GLN A 388 -18.49 9.66 -9.34
N THR A 389 -17.17 9.50 -9.24
CA THR A 389 -16.22 10.41 -9.85
C THR A 389 -14.88 9.71 -10.13
N ASP A 390 -14.11 10.25 -11.08
CA ASP A 390 -12.69 9.93 -11.28
C ASP A 390 -11.77 11.03 -10.71
N SER A 391 -12.36 12.04 -10.09
CA SER A 391 -11.70 13.21 -9.53
C SER A 391 -11.69 13.16 -8.00
N LYS A 392 -10.49 13.02 -7.41
CA LYS A 392 -10.28 13.21 -5.97
C LYS A 392 -10.82 14.56 -5.50
N PHE A 393 -10.72 15.59 -6.34
CA PHE A 393 -11.27 16.92 -6.06
C PHE A 393 -12.77 16.89 -5.80
N GLU A 394 -13.52 16.35 -6.76
CA GLU A 394 -14.97 16.25 -6.64
C GLU A 394 -15.37 15.31 -5.51
N LEU A 395 -14.64 14.21 -5.32
CA LEU A 395 -14.87 13.28 -4.23
C LEU A 395 -14.77 13.96 -2.87
N LEU A 396 -13.66 14.65 -2.61
CA LEU A 396 -13.42 15.33 -1.35
C LEU A 396 -14.37 16.50 -1.17
N SER A 397 -14.62 17.33 -2.19
CA SER A 397 -15.62 18.41 -2.12
C SER A 397 -17.01 17.87 -1.76
N ARG A 398 -17.41 16.73 -2.32
CA ARG A 398 -18.68 16.09 -1.96
C ARG A 398 -18.68 15.43 -0.60
N LEU A 399 -17.53 14.98 -0.11
CA LEU A 399 -17.40 14.52 1.27
C LEU A 399 -17.57 15.70 2.24
N ASP A 400 -16.91 16.83 1.98
CA ASP A 400 -17.00 18.05 2.81
C ASP A 400 -18.45 18.57 2.90
N ASP A 401 -19.22 18.52 1.79
CA ASP A 401 -20.64 18.90 1.77
C ASP A 401 -21.54 18.02 2.67
N VAL A 402 -21.14 16.77 2.89
CA VAL A 402 -21.99 15.73 3.49
C VAL A 402 -21.60 15.43 4.94
N LEU A 403 -20.31 15.54 5.25
CA LEU A 403 -19.75 15.10 6.52
C LEU A 403 -20.28 15.92 7.69
N GLN A 404 -20.55 15.19 8.78
CA GLN A 404 -21.00 15.74 10.05
C GLN A 404 -20.15 15.17 11.18
N ALA A 405 -20.09 15.90 12.29
CA ALA A 405 -19.43 15.41 13.50
C ALA A 405 -20.07 14.08 13.95
N GLY A 406 -19.23 13.11 14.30
CA GLY A 406 -19.64 11.75 14.64
C GLY A 406 -19.76 10.78 13.46
N ASP A 407 -19.54 11.21 12.22
CA ASP A 407 -19.54 10.31 11.06
C ASP A 407 -18.38 9.30 11.09
N VAL A 408 -18.62 8.14 10.47
CA VAL A 408 -17.60 7.13 10.19
C VAL A 408 -17.44 7.00 8.68
N VAL A 409 -16.22 7.27 8.19
CA VAL A 409 -15.87 7.27 6.77
C VAL A 409 -14.93 6.12 6.46
N LEU A 410 -15.36 5.15 5.67
CA LEU A 410 -14.48 4.12 5.11
C LEU A 410 -13.90 4.61 3.78
N VAL A 411 -12.58 4.54 3.62
CA VAL A 411 -11.91 4.75 2.33
C VAL A 411 -11.16 3.48 1.92
N LYS A 412 -11.57 2.88 0.81
CA LYS A 412 -11.06 1.59 0.30
C LYS A 412 -10.83 1.67 -1.20
N GLY A 413 -9.73 1.16 -1.72
CA GLY A 413 -9.50 1.03 -3.16
C GLY A 413 -8.15 0.39 -3.48
N SER A 414 -7.90 0.10 -4.76
CA SER A 414 -6.57 -0.31 -5.22
C SER A 414 -5.52 0.76 -4.88
N ASN A 415 -4.31 0.33 -4.49
CA ASN A 415 -3.24 1.23 -4.06
C ASN A 415 -2.86 2.25 -5.14
N GLU A 416 -2.91 1.83 -6.41
CA GLU A 416 -2.59 2.63 -7.59
C GLU A 416 -3.52 3.84 -7.75
N LEU A 417 -4.70 3.82 -7.12
CA LEU A 417 -5.62 4.96 -7.07
C LEU A 417 -5.15 6.06 -6.11
N ALA A 418 -4.21 5.73 -5.21
CA ALA A 418 -3.66 6.63 -4.19
C ALA A 418 -4.76 7.34 -3.38
N LEU A 419 -5.81 6.60 -3.00
CA LEU A 419 -6.89 7.13 -2.15
C LEU A 419 -6.42 7.51 -0.74
N GLY A 420 -5.23 7.09 -0.33
CA GLY A 420 -4.58 7.64 0.87
C GLY A 420 -4.39 9.16 0.80
N ASP A 421 -4.34 9.76 -0.39
CA ASP A 421 -4.34 11.23 -0.54
C ASP A 421 -5.66 11.86 -0.09
N VAL A 422 -6.78 11.18 -0.34
CA VAL A 422 -8.12 11.61 0.10
C VAL A 422 -8.17 11.59 1.62
N VAL A 423 -7.71 10.50 2.24
CA VAL A 423 -7.62 10.37 3.70
C VAL A 423 -6.77 11.49 4.31
N ARG A 424 -5.60 11.78 3.72
CA ARG A 424 -4.69 12.82 4.24
C ARG A 424 -5.20 14.25 4.10
N ARG A 425 -6.13 14.51 3.17
CA ARG A 425 -6.63 15.85 2.86
C ARG A 425 -8.03 16.10 3.40
N LEU A 426 -8.76 15.07 3.83
CA LEU A 426 -10.11 15.22 4.34
C LEU A 426 -10.12 16.13 5.58
N GLY A 427 -10.87 17.23 5.55
CA GLY A 427 -10.89 18.23 6.63
C GLY A 427 -9.69 19.17 6.66
N SER A 428 -8.82 19.14 5.64
CA SER A 428 -7.71 20.08 5.47
C SER A 428 -7.97 21.00 4.25
N PRO A 429 -7.50 22.26 4.29
CA PRO A 429 -7.61 23.15 3.13
C PRO A 429 -6.89 22.58 1.92
N TRP A 430 -7.55 22.66 0.77
CA TRP A 430 -7.04 22.18 -0.51
C TRP A 430 -5.88 23.01 -1.04
N PHE A 431 -6.04 24.32 -0.84
CA PHE A 431 -5.18 25.37 -1.30
C PHE A 431 -4.97 26.33 -0.15
N ILE A 432 -3.72 26.69 0.09
CA ILE A 432 -3.41 27.85 0.94
C ILE A 432 -3.31 29.10 0.06
N THR A 433 -3.35 30.26 0.70
CA THR A 433 -3.00 31.51 0.07
C THR A 433 -1.53 31.47 -0.38
N PRO A 434 -1.20 31.94 -1.60
CA PRO A 434 0.18 31.91 -2.09
C PRO A 434 1.08 33.00 -1.48
N LEU A 435 0.51 33.87 -0.63
CA LEU A 435 1.17 34.93 0.11
C LEU A 435 0.91 34.76 1.61
N ASP A 436 1.87 35.14 2.45
CA ASP A 436 1.80 34.99 3.93
C ASP A 436 0.73 35.86 4.59
N ALA A 437 0.34 36.97 3.96
CA ALA A 437 -0.74 37.84 4.40
C ALA A 437 -1.67 38.12 3.24
N MET A 438 -2.96 37.91 3.45
CA MET A 438 -3.98 38.26 2.47
C MET A 438 -4.19 39.77 2.44
N PRO A 439 -4.09 40.41 1.26
CA PRO A 439 -4.49 41.80 1.11
C PRO A 439 -6.01 41.92 1.35
N SER A 440 -6.47 43.11 1.76
CA SER A 440 -7.90 43.36 1.97
C SER A 440 -8.73 42.90 0.76
N PRO A 441 -9.93 42.30 0.93
CA PRO A 441 -10.77 41.86 -0.18
C PRO A 441 -11.05 42.95 -1.22
N ARG A 442 -11.07 44.23 -0.81
CA ARG A 442 -11.24 45.38 -1.70
C ARG A 442 -10.06 45.63 -2.64
N ALA A 443 -8.91 45.01 -2.38
CA ALA A 443 -7.68 45.16 -3.13
C ALA A 443 -7.40 43.93 -4.03
N VAL A 444 -8.19 42.85 -3.92
CA VAL A 444 -8.04 41.66 -4.75
C VAL A 444 -8.80 41.84 -6.08
N GLY A 445 -8.11 41.70 -7.21
CA GLY A 445 -8.75 41.63 -8.52
C GLY A 445 -9.52 40.31 -8.64
N ALA A 446 -10.79 40.35 -9.04
CA ALA A 446 -11.66 39.17 -9.04
C ALA A 446 -11.67 38.40 -10.38
N VAL A 447 -11.94 37.09 -10.31
CA VAL A 447 -12.10 36.25 -11.51
C VAL A 447 -13.25 36.77 -12.37
N GLY A 448 -13.00 36.92 -13.67
CA GLY A 448 -13.99 37.38 -14.64
C GLY A 448 -14.39 38.86 -14.54
N ALA A 449 -13.77 39.65 -13.66
CA ALA A 449 -14.13 41.06 -13.44
C ALA A 449 -13.89 41.97 -14.65
N TYR A 450 -12.96 41.62 -15.55
CA TYR A 450 -12.66 42.41 -16.74
C TYR A 450 -12.29 41.56 -17.96
N ARG A 451 -12.27 42.18 -19.14
CA ARG A 451 -11.88 41.55 -20.41
C ARG A 451 -10.55 42.09 -20.90
N ILE A 452 -9.63 41.18 -21.24
CA ILE A 452 -8.43 41.49 -22.01
C ILE A 452 -8.61 40.91 -23.41
N ARG A 453 -8.66 41.76 -24.45
CA ARG A 453 -8.80 41.34 -25.86
C ARG A 453 -9.93 40.30 -26.06
N ASP A 454 -11.13 40.65 -25.60
CA ASP A 454 -12.35 39.83 -25.65
C ASP A 454 -12.37 38.53 -24.82
N ARG A 455 -11.35 38.28 -23.98
CA ARG A 455 -11.31 37.14 -23.05
C ARG A 455 -11.49 37.59 -21.60
N ARG A 456 -12.32 36.87 -20.83
CA ARG A 456 -12.50 37.12 -19.39
C ARG A 456 -11.20 36.83 -18.62
N HIS A 457 -10.95 37.63 -17.59
CA HIS A 457 -9.87 37.41 -16.63
C HIS A 457 -9.98 36.00 -16.00
N ALA A 458 -8.92 35.19 -16.10
CA ALA A 458 -8.93 33.76 -15.75
C ALA A 458 -8.39 33.46 -14.34
N GLY A 459 -8.09 34.48 -13.56
CA GLY A 459 -7.56 34.35 -12.21
C GLY A 459 -7.92 35.55 -11.35
N ILE A 460 -7.22 35.67 -10.23
CA ILE A 460 -7.31 36.82 -9.33
C ILE A 460 -5.97 37.53 -9.25
N ASP A 461 -6.02 38.82 -8.94
CA ASP A 461 -4.82 39.63 -8.76
C ASP A 461 -4.65 39.96 -7.28
N LEU A 462 -3.60 39.41 -6.68
CA LEU A 462 -3.25 39.67 -5.29
C LEU A 462 -2.21 40.79 -5.22
N PRO A 463 -2.53 41.97 -4.66
CA PRO A 463 -1.55 42.99 -4.37
C PRO A 463 -0.34 42.42 -3.62
N ALA A 464 0.85 42.65 -4.17
CA ALA A 464 2.09 42.18 -3.56
C ALA A 464 3.25 43.08 -4.00
N GLU A 465 3.99 43.63 -3.06
CA GLU A 465 5.21 44.37 -3.38
C GLU A 465 6.20 43.47 -4.14
N PRO A 466 6.97 44.00 -5.11
CA PRO A 466 7.99 43.23 -5.81
C PRO A 466 8.96 42.57 -4.82
N GLY A 467 9.29 41.31 -5.06
CA GLY A 467 10.17 40.54 -4.19
C GLY A 467 9.47 39.74 -3.07
N THR A 468 8.17 39.94 -2.85
CA THR A 468 7.38 39.16 -1.87
C THR A 468 7.46 37.67 -2.18
N PRO A 469 7.79 36.80 -1.20
CA PRO A 469 7.82 35.35 -1.41
C PRO A 469 6.47 34.82 -1.90
N VAL A 470 6.49 34.05 -2.99
CA VAL A 470 5.32 33.37 -3.54
C VAL A 470 5.43 31.88 -3.21
N ARG A 471 4.39 31.33 -2.60
CA ARG A 471 4.32 29.94 -2.16
C ARG A 471 3.43 29.11 -3.07
N ALA A 472 3.75 27.82 -3.19
CA ALA A 472 2.86 26.85 -3.83
C ALA A 472 1.58 26.70 -3.00
N MET A 473 0.41 26.94 -3.61
CA MET A 473 -0.88 26.82 -2.95
C MET A 473 -1.21 25.38 -2.54
N ALA A 474 -0.63 24.37 -3.21
CA ALA A 474 -0.84 22.96 -2.90
C ALA A 474 0.35 22.12 -3.36
N ASP A 475 0.45 20.88 -2.85
CA ASP A 475 1.41 19.89 -3.36
C ASP A 475 1.23 19.68 -4.86
N GLY A 476 2.33 19.51 -5.60
CA GLY A 476 2.25 19.27 -7.03
C GLY A 476 3.60 19.07 -7.70
N THR A 477 3.61 19.13 -9.02
CA THR A 477 4.83 19.09 -9.83
C THR A 477 4.85 20.28 -10.77
N ILE A 478 5.96 21.02 -10.80
CA ILE A 478 6.14 22.12 -11.73
C ILE A 478 6.25 21.56 -13.16
N GLU A 479 5.24 21.82 -13.98
CA GLU A 479 5.24 21.45 -15.41
C GLU A 479 6.00 22.47 -16.25
N TYR A 480 5.89 23.74 -15.88
CA TYR A 480 6.43 24.85 -16.62
C TYR A 480 6.89 25.97 -15.69
N ALA A 481 8.07 26.51 -15.97
CA ALA A 481 8.57 27.70 -15.31
C ALA A 481 9.42 28.48 -16.32
N GLY A 482 8.98 29.69 -16.69
CA GLY A 482 9.59 30.44 -17.80
C GLY A 482 8.87 31.74 -18.10
N ARG A 483 9.16 32.35 -19.25
CA ARG A 483 8.43 33.53 -19.74
C ARG A 483 7.30 33.12 -20.67
N ASP A 484 6.12 33.68 -20.46
CA ASP A 484 4.93 33.38 -21.25
C ASP A 484 4.11 34.63 -21.56
N GLY A 485 4.47 35.31 -22.66
CA GLY A 485 3.75 36.44 -23.21
C GLY A 485 3.32 37.48 -22.16
N PRO A 486 2.01 37.79 -22.04
CA PRO A 486 1.50 38.80 -21.11
C PRO A 486 1.65 38.40 -19.64
N TYR A 487 1.75 37.11 -19.30
CA TYR A 487 1.98 36.66 -17.92
C TYR A 487 3.38 37.00 -17.41
N GLY A 488 4.31 37.42 -18.29
CA GLY A 488 5.68 37.66 -17.89
C GLY A 488 6.35 36.36 -17.47
N ARG A 489 7.06 36.35 -16.33
CA ARG A 489 7.60 35.12 -15.74
C ARG A 489 6.47 34.40 -14.99
N VAL A 490 6.28 33.13 -15.33
CA VAL A 490 5.18 32.30 -14.84
C VAL A 490 5.70 30.95 -14.35
N ILE A 491 5.05 30.42 -13.31
CA ILE A 491 5.17 29.03 -12.86
C ILE A 491 3.80 28.36 -13.01
N ARG A 492 3.77 27.13 -13.53
CA ARG A 492 2.58 26.27 -13.57
C ARG A 492 2.84 24.98 -12.80
N ILE A 493 1.99 24.71 -11.82
CA ILE A 493 2.08 23.51 -10.99
C ILE A 493 0.90 22.60 -11.31
N ARG A 494 1.19 21.38 -11.76
CA ARG A 494 0.21 20.29 -11.81
C ARG A 494 -0.05 19.80 -10.41
N HIS A 495 -1.30 19.81 -10.00
CA HIS A 495 -1.75 19.16 -8.78
C HIS A 495 -2.35 17.79 -9.11
N PHE A 496 -3.23 17.30 -8.23
CA PHE A 496 -4.07 16.14 -8.51
C PHE A 496 -5.14 16.49 -9.57
N THR A 497 -5.72 15.49 -10.24
CA THR A 497 -6.96 15.61 -11.06
C THR A 497 -6.98 16.76 -12.08
N ASN A 498 -6.07 16.75 -13.07
CA ASN A 498 -6.00 17.76 -14.15
C ASN A 498 -6.11 19.22 -13.67
N THR A 499 -5.69 19.46 -12.42
CA THR A 499 -5.77 20.77 -11.79
C THR A 499 -4.41 21.44 -11.90
N VAL A 500 -4.39 22.69 -12.37
CA VAL A 500 -3.17 23.46 -12.57
C VAL A 500 -3.31 24.80 -11.88
N SER A 501 -2.39 25.13 -10.98
CA SER A 501 -2.24 26.51 -10.52
C SER A 501 -1.22 27.26 -11.37
N VAL A 502 -1.50 28.54 -11.62
CA VAL A 502 -0.66 29.44 -12.41
C VAL A 502 -0.28 30.63 -11.52
N TYR A 503 1.00 30.97 -11.50
CA TYR A 503 1.57 32.11 -10.75
C TYR A 503 2.32 32.98 -11.73
N ALA A 504 1.85 34.19 -11.98
CA ALA A 504 2.37 35.07 -13.03
C ALA A 504 2.90 36.40 -12.49
N HIS A 505 3.46 37.19 -13.40
CA HIS A 505 4.13 38.47 -13.13
C HIS A 505 5.32 38.38 -12.17
N LEU A 506 5.94 37.20 -12.03
CA LEU A 506 7.03 36.97 -11.09
C LEU A 506 8.28 37.77 -11.44
N ASP A 507 9.05 38.22 -10.44
CA ASP A 507 10.39 38.76 -10.65
C ASP A 507 11.45 37.68 -10.56
N ALA A 508 11.25 36.65 -9.73
CA ALA A 508 12.19 35.53 -9.64
C ALA A 508 11.45 34.19 -9.65
N ILE A 509 12.01 33.23 -10.39
CA ILE A 509 11.63 31.82 -10.36
C ILE A 509 12.71 31.09 -9.57
N LEU A 510 12.37 30.59 -8.39
CA LEU A 510 13.29 29.88 -7.49
C LEU A 510 13.25 28.37 -7.74
N CYS A 511 12.08 27.84 -8.11
CA CYS A 511 11.89 26.44 -8.47
C CYS A 511 11.49 26.34 -9.95
N ARG A 512 12.25 25.56 -10.74
CA ARG A 512 12.03 25.46 -12.20
C ARG A 512 11.36 24.16 -12.65
N ARG A 513 11.59 23.05 -11.93
CA ARG A 513 11.07 21.72 -12.24
C ARG A 513 11.04 20.87 -10.98
N GLY A 514 10.22 19.82 -11.01
CA GLY A 514 10.17 18.80 -9.96
C GLY A 514 8.99 18.95 -9.00
N PRO A 515 8.90 18.06 -8.00
CA PRO A 515 7.85 18.10 -7.00
C PRO A 515 8.00 19.33 -6.11
N VAL A 516 6.86 19.87 -5.68
CA VAL A 516 6.75 20.94 -4.69
C VAL A 516 5.71 20.56 -3.65
N VAL A 517 5.95 21.00 -2.41
CA VAL A 517 5.01 20.82 -1.30
C VAL A 517 4.24 22.11 -1.04
N MET A 518 3.02 21.99 -0.55
CA MET A 518 2.19 23.13 -0.13
C MET A 518 2.98 24.05 0.83
N GLY A 519 2.95 25.36 0.60
CA GLY A 519 3.69 26.35 1.40
C GLY A 519 5.15 26.56 1.01
N GLN A 520 5.72 25.72 0.13
CA GLN A 520 7.08 25.90 -0.39
C GLN A 520 7.18 27.20 -1.19
N VAL A 521 8.20 28.02 -0.90
CA VAL A 521 8.50 29.22 -1.70
C VAL A 521 9.00 28.80 -3.09
N ILE A 522 8.26 29.18 -4.13
CA ILE A 522 8.53 28.80 -5.53
C ILE A 522 9.07 29.97 -6.36
N GLY A 523 8.81 31.20 -5.93
CA GLY A 523 9.18 32.40 -6.65
C GLY A 523 9.08 33.66 -5.79
N ARG A 524 9.25 34.82 -6.43
CA ARG A 524 8.99 36.13 -5.85
C ARG A 524 8.10 36.95 -6.77
N SER A 525 7.10 37.65 -6.20
CA SER A 525 6.21 38.55 -6.92
C SER A 525 7.00 39.65 -7.64
N GLY A 526 6.42 40.24 -8.67
CA GLY A 526 7.13 41.17 -9.53
C GLY A 526 6.22 42.02 -10.40
N ARG A 527 6.80 42.53 -11.49
CA ARG A 527 6.07 43.36 -12.48
C ARG A 527 6.34 42.92 -13.92
N THR A 528 6.68 41.66 -14.14
CA THR A 528 7.04 41.18 -15.49
C THR A 528 5.79 40.93 -16.34
N GLY A 529 5.88 41.14 -17.66
CA GLY A 529 4.74 40.93 -18.56
C GLY A 529 3.88 42.19 -18.73
N ILE A 530 2.56 42.02 -18.81
CA ILE A 530 1.57 43.10 -18.86
C ILE A 530 0.68 42.97 -17.61
N PRO A 531 1.10 43.50 -16.45
CA PRO A 531 0.34 43.44 -15.21
C PRO A 531 -0.75 44.53 -15.22
N THR A 532 -1.84 44.32 -15.97
CA THR A 532 -3.02 45.21 -15.91
C THR A 532 -3.98 44.70 -14.84
N GLY A 533 -4.06 45.40 -13.69
CA GLY A 533 -4.92 45.05 -12.56
C GLY A 533 -6.32 45.68 -12.61
N LEU A 534 -6.95 45.88 -11.44
CA LEU A 534 -8.24 46.59 -11.25
C LEU A 534 -8.24 48.00 -11.88
N GLY A 535 -8.65 48.12 -13.15
CA GLY A 535 -8.72 49.38 -13.90
C GLY A 535 -7.39 49.82 -14.52
N ASP A 536 -7.26 51.11 -14.87
CA ASP A 536 -6.05 51.73 -15.47
C ASP A 536 -4.85 51.86 -14.50
N TYR A 537 -4.87 51.18 -13.34
CA TYR A 537 -3.82 51.28 -12.32
C TYR A 537 -2.76 50.18 -12.46
N ASP A 538 -1.54 50.58 -12.82
CA ASP A 538 -0.32 49.76 -12.78
C ASP A 538 0.18 49.64 -11.33
N TYR A 539 -0.30 48.65 -10.60
CA TYR A 539 0.24 48.27 -9.29
C TYR A 539 0.87 46.87 -9.32
N PRO A 540 1.99 46.64 -8.60
CA PRO A 540 2.58 45.31 -8.47
C PRO A 540 1.59 44.31 -7.84
N HIS A 541 1.38 43.18 -8.52
CA HIS A 541 0.52 42.11 -8.03
C HIS A 541 1.03 40.74 -8.48
N LEU A 542 0.62 39.72 -7.74
CA LEU A 542 0.71 38.34 -8.15
C LEU A 542 -0.61 37.96 -8.82
N HIS A 543 -0.56 37.62 -10.10
CA HIS A 543 -1.70 37.02 -10.79
C HIS A 543 -1.72 35.51 -10.51
N VAL A 544 -2.84 35.02 -10.00
CA VAL A 544 -3.03 33.63 -9.56
C VAL A 544 -4.23 33.03 -10.25
N GLU A 545 -4.04 31.87 -10.89
CA GLU A 545 -5.16 31.10 -11.45
C GLU A 545 -5.22 29.72 -10.82
N LEU A 546 -6.42 29.17 -10.75
CA LEU A 546 -6.67 27.75 -10.57
C LEU A 546 -7.47 27.25 -11.78
N ARG A 547 -6.95 26.26 -12.49
CA ARG A 547 -7.62 25.66 -13.64
C ARG A 547 -7.95 24.21 -13.32
N VAL A 548 -9.23 23.85 -13.37
CA VAL A 548 -9.70 22.47 -13.21
C VAL A 548 -10.16 21.97 -14.57
N ASN A 549 -9.56 20.89 -15.08
CA ASN A 549 -9.83 20.39 -16.44
C ASN A 549 -9.66 21.47 -17.54
N GLY A 550 -8.71 22.38 -17.33
CA GLY A 550 -8.45 23.50 -18.25
C GLY A 550 -9.42 24.67 -18.12
N VAL A 551 -10.47 24.56 -17.29
CA VAL A 551 -11.43 25.63 -17.03
C VAL A 551 -10.98 26.46 -15.82
N PRO A 552 -10.82 27.79 -15.94
CA PRO A 552 -10.53 28.66 -14.82
C PRO A 552 -11.62 28.60 -13.73
N GLN A 553 -11.18 28.51 -12.48
CA GLN A 553 -11.99 28.59 -11.26
C GLN A 553 -11.48 29.76 -10.41
N ASP A 554 -12.33 30.31 -9.55
CA ASP A 554 -11.88 31.28 -8.54
C ASP A 554 -11.02 30.57 -7.48
N PRO A 555 -9.69 30.80 -7.41
CA PRO A 555 -8.86 30.16 -6.40
C PRO A 555 -9.22 30.57 -4.97
N SER A 556 -9.82 31.75 -4.77
CA SER A 556 -10.11 32.28 -3.43
C SER A 556 -11.24 31.55 -2.71
N THR A 557 -12.11 30.85 -3.44
CA THR A 557 -13.18 30.04 -2.85
C THR A 557 -12.66 28.78 -2.15
N TYR A 558 -11.36 28.49 -2.28
CA TYR A 558 -10.71 27.31 -1.71
C TYR A 558 -9.63 27.63 -0.67
N TRP A 559 -9.52 28.90 -0.30
CA TRP A 559 -8.67 29.34 0.81
C TRP A 559 -9.52 29.42 2.08
N ASP A 560 -8.91 29.09 3.22
CA ASP A 560 -9.54 29.21 4.54
C ASP A 560 -9.85 30.67 4.94
#